data_AF-A0A3P6EKH9-F1
#
_entry.id   AF-A0A3P6EKH9-F1
#
_cell.length_a   1.000
_cell.length_b   1.000
_cell.length_c   1.000
_cell.angle_alpha   90.00
_cell.angle_beta   90.00
_cell.angle_gamma   90.00
#
_symmetry.space_group_name_H-M   'P 1'
#
loop_
_entity.id
_entity.type
_entity.pdbx_description
1 polymer ?
#
loop_
_entity_poly.entity_id
_entity_poly.type
_entity_poly.pdbx_seq_one_letter_code
_entity_poly.pdbx_strand_id
1 'polypeptide(L)'
;MLTRWFYKRNELISKHKHHLTKYVDKKIDRRTGKGQTFAVYSVSDGRLLIRDGLSHVESTNEIKAGFHVGKEPHTLTDLMYTTGAWREAYQKSINSIDVPEDALSIPEDVKKVKVLPSDTRRSVERKRKHGYETVEDKIRSSQTSQKKQPRKCSRCGISGHNIATCEILI
;
A
#
# COMPACT_ATOMS: atom_id res chain seq x y z
N MET A 1 7.47 3.73 -21.69
CA MET A 1 6.19 3.26 -22.22
C MET A 1 5.65 2.12 -21.34
N LEU A 2 4.36 1.78 -21.46
CA LEU A 2 3.72 0.71 -20.66
C LEU A 2 4.42 -0.65 -20.85
N THR A 3 4.99 -0.90 -22.03
CA THR A 3 5.75 -2.11 -22.42
C THR A 3 6.91 -2.43 -21.49
N ARG A 4 7.83 -1.49 -21.24
CA ARG A 4 8.96 -1.67 -20.30
C ARG A 4 8.49 -1.95 -18.87
N TRP A 5 7.38 -1.35 -18.47
CA TRP A 5 6.81 -1.57 -17.15
C TRP A 5 6.23 -2.98 -17.01
N PHE A 6 5.56 -3.49 -18.05
CA PHE A 6 5.08 -4.89 -18.09
C PHE A 6 6.25 -5.88 -18.09
N TYR A 7 7.29 -5.67 -18.90
CA TYR A 7 8.47 -6.51 -18.94
C TYR A 7 9.14 -6.62 -17.56
N LYS A 8 9.42 -5.48 -16.92
CA LYS A 8 10.00 -5.44 -15.57
C LYS A 8 9.11 -6.15 -14.54
N ARG A 9 7.79 -6.04 -14.66
CA ARG A 9 6.86 -6.74 -13.76
C ARG A 9 6.85 -8.23 -13.97
N ASN A 10 6.87 -8.71 -15.22
CA ASN A 10 6.94 -10.14 -15.52
C ASN A 10 8.24 -10.75 -14.98
N GLU A 11 9.36 -10.05 -15.12
CA GLU A 11 10.64 -10.48 -14.54
C GLU A 11 10.59 -10.58 -13.00
N LEU A 12 9.97 -9.60 -12.34
CA LEU A 12 9.81 -9.60 -10.88
C LEU A 12 8.85 -10.70 -10.40
N ILE A 13 7.76 -10.95 -11.13
CA ILE A 13 6.78 -12.00 -10.82
C ILE A 13 7.40 -13.39 -11.05
N SER A 14 8.23 -13.56 -12.08
CA SER A 14 8.96 -14.81 -12.34
C SER A 14 9.89 -15.19 -11.18
N LYS A 15 10.46 -14.20 -10.49
CA LYS A 15 11.32 -14.42 -9.31
C LYS A 15 10.51 -14.74 -8.04
N HIS A 16 9.20 -14.52 -8.05
CA HIS A 16 8.36 -14.64 -6.87
C HIS A 16 7.84 -16.07 -6.66
N LYS A 17 8.35 -16.74 -5.62
CA LYS A 17 8.04 -18.15 -5.30
C LYS A 17 6.88 -18.35 -4.32
N HIS A 18 6.48 -17.33 -3.57
CA HIS A 18 5.40 -17.46 -2.56
C HIS A 18 4.02 -17.53 -3.21
N HIS A 19 3.08 -18.23 -2.55
CA HIS A 19 1.70 -18.45 -3.01
C HIS A 19 0.85 -17.16 -2.97
N LEU A 20 1.14 -16.26 -2.04
CA LEU A 20 0.47 -14.97 -1.88
C LEU A 20 1.43 -13.81 -2.14
N THR A 21 0.89 -12.65 -2.50
CA THR A 21 1.72 -11.45 -2.61
C THR A 21 2.30 -11.08 -1.23
N LYS A 22 3.54 -10.58 -1.19
CA LYS A 22 4.22 -10.14 0.05
C LYS A 22 3.39 -9.19 0.93
N TYR A 23 2.57 -8.35 0.31
CA TYR A 23 1.68 -7.44 1.05
C TYR A 23 0.56 -8.19 1.76
N VAL A 24 -0.09 -9.14 1.06
CA VAL A 24 -1.18 -9.95 1.62
C VAL A 24 -0.65 -10.86 2.71
N ASP A 25 0.51 -11.48 2.49
CA ASP A 25 1.16 -12.36 3.45
C ASP A 25 1.42 -11.63 4.78
N LYS A 26 2.06 -10.45 4.71
CA LYS A 26 2.24 -9.56 5.87
C LYS A 26 0.93 -9.13 6.52
N LYS A 27 -0.14 -8.96 5.73
CA LYS A 27 -1.46 -8.55 6.23
C LYS A 27 -2.10 -9.69 7.01
N ILE A 28 -1.96 -10.93 6.53
CA ILE A 28 -2.37 -12.14 7.21
C ILE A 28 -1.56 -12.28 8.50
N ASP A 29 -0.23 -12.26 8.45
CA ASP A 29 0.62 -12.37 9.64
C ASP A 29 0.24 -11.38 10.73
N ARG A 30 0.03 -10.11 10.34
CA ARG A 30 -0.40 -9.06 11.26
C ARG A 30 -1.78 -9.35 11.87
N ARG A 31 -2.71 -9.89 11.08
CA ARG A 31 -4.05 -10.26 11.57
C ARG A 31 -3.99 -11.52 12.43
N THR A 32 -3.13 -12.47 12.13
CA THR A 32 -2.88 -13.68 12.94
C THR A 32 -2.29 -13.31 14.30
N GLY A 33 -1.29 -12.42 14.33
CA GLY A 33 -0.71 -11.93 15.58
C GLY A 33 -1.73 -11.22 16.47
N LYS A 34 -2.65 -10.43 15.89
CA LYS A 34 -3.79 -9.87 16.63
C LYS A 34 -4.81 -10.94 17.01
N GLY A 35 -5.06 -11.89 16.12
CA GLY A 35 -5.92 -13.06 16.32
C GLY A 35 -5.53 -13.89 17.55
N GLN A 36 -4.24 -13.95 17.90
CA GLN A 36 -3.76 -14.68 19.08
C GLN A 36 -4.36 -14.19 20.39
N THR A 37 -4.70 -12.91 20.53
CA THR A 37 -5.28 -12.37 21.78
C THR A 37 -6.75 -12.75 21.98
N PHE A 38 -7.43 -13.28 20.95
CA PHE A 38 -8.83 -13.67 21.05
C PHE A 38 -8.95 -15.09 21.61
N ALA A 39 -9.78 -15.22 22.66
CA ALA A 39 -10.18 -16.51 23.18
C ALA A 39 -11.28 -17.11 22.30
N VAL A 40 -11.05 -18.34 21.83
CA VAL A 40 -11.98 -19.10 20.99
C VAL A 40 -12.51 -20.27 21.81
N TYR A 41 -13.83 -20.42 21.82
CA TYR A 41 -14.53 -21.51 22.50
C TYR A 41 -15.32 -22.30 21.46
N SER A 42 -15.19 -23.63 21.48
CA SER A 42 -16.06 -24.51 20.70
C SER A 42 -17.43 -24.59 21.38
N VAL A 43 -18.50 -24.36 20.60
CA VAL A 43 -19.87 -24.33 21.16
C VAL A 43 -20.72 -25.50 20.70
N SER A 44 -20.46 -26.05 19.50
CA SER A 44 -20.92 -27.33 18.93
C SER A 44 -21.01 -27.21 17.39
N ASP A 45 -20.95 -28.34 16.67
CA ASP A 45 -21.16 -28.44 15.21
C ASP A 45 -20.58 -27.28 14.36
N GLY A 46 -19.25 -27.15 14.38
CA GLY A 46 -18.54 -26.17 13.55
C GLY A 46 -18.75 -24.70 13.94
N ARG A 47 -19.49 -24.42 15.02
CA ARG A 47 -19.68 -23.06 15.55
C ARG A 47 -18.63 -22.76 16.60
N LEU A 48 -17.91 -21.66 16.38
CA LEU A 48 -16.91 -21.13 17.29
C LEU A 48 -17.42 -19.81 17.86
N LEU A 49 -17.38 -19.68 19.19
CA LEU A 49 -17.56 -18.38 19.85
C LEU A 49 -16.20 -17.74 20.04
N ILE A 50 -16.09 -16.49 19.61
CA ILE A 50 -14.90 -15.67 19.78
C ILE A 50 -15.27 -14.56 20.76
N ARG A 51 -14.57 -14.50 21.88
CA ARG A 51 -14.85 -13.53 22.95
C ARG A 51 -13.91 -12.33 22.82
N ASP A 52 -14.49 -11.21 22.42
CA ASP A 52 -13.74 -9.99 22.09
C ASP A 52 -13.93 -8.96 23.22
N GLY A 53 -12.84 -8.40 23.75
CA GLY A 53 -12.91 -7.35 24.78
C GLY A 53 -13.30 -5.96 24.25
N LEU A 54 -13.15 -5.71 22.94
CA LEU A 54 -13.56 -4.49 22.24
C LEU A 54 -13.35 -4.69 20.73
N SER A 55 -14.30 -4.18 19.94
CA SER A 55 -14.29 -4.01 18.47
C SER A 55 -14.57 -5.24 17.59
N HIS A 56 -15.82 -5.29 17.12
CA HIS A 56 -16.33 -6.04 15.98
C HIS A 56 -15.51 -5.77 14.72
N VAL A 57 -14.65 -6.70 14.33
CA VAL A 57 -14.08 -6.78 12.98
C VAL A 57 -14.18 -8.23 12.53
N GLU A 58 -15.31 -8.55 11.89
CA GLU A 58 -15.68 -9.89 11.41
C GLU A 58 -14.53 -10.61 10.67
N SER A 59 -13.79 -9.87 9.83
CA SER A 59 -12.65 -10.43 9.07
C SER A 59 -11.45 -10.91 9.89
N THR A 60 -11.31 -10.50 11.16
CA THR A 60 -10.27 -11.01 12.07
C THR A 60 -10.72 -12.27 12.78
N ASN A 61 -12.01 -12.31 13.10
CA ASN A 61 -12.68 -13.42 13.77
C ASN A 61 -12.72 -14.64 12.83
N GLU A 62 -13.03 -14.44 11.56
CA GLU A 62 -13.02 -15.49 10.52
C GLU A 62 -11.63 -16.10 10.31
N ILE A 63 -10.57 -15.28 10.29
CA ILE A 63 -9.20 -15.76 10.15
C ILE A 63 -8.82 -16.62 11.37
N LYS A 64 -9.11 -16.13 12.58
CA LYS A 64 -8.83 -16.87 13.83
C LYS A 64 -9.62 -18.19 13.90
N ALA A 65 -10.89 -18.17 13.50
CA ALA A 65 -11.73 -19.36 13.38
C ALA A 65 -11.15 -20.36 12.37
N GLY A 66 -10.75 -19.89 11.19
CA GLY A 66 -10.13 -20.72 10.16
C GLY A 66 -8.85 -21.41 10.64
N PHE A 67 -7.98 -20.69 11.36
CA PHE A 67 -6.79 -21.27 11.98
C PHE A 67 -7.12 -22.29 13.07
N HIS A 68 -8.15 -22.05 13.89
CA HIS A 68 -8.60 -23.00 14.91
C HIS A 68 -9.13 -24.30 14.30
N VAL A 69 -9.68 -24.24 13.08
CA VAL A 69 -10.11 -25.41 12.31
C VAL A 69 -8.93 -26.05 11.53
N GLY A 70 -7.72 -25.48 11.63
CA GLY A 70 -6.53 -25.96 10.93
C GLY A 70 -6.52 -25.66 9.42
N LYS A 71 -7.34 -24.71 8.96
CA LYS A 71 -7.31 -24.27 7.56
C LYS A 71 -6.08 -23.40 7.32
N GLU A 72 -5.40 -23.66 6.21
CA GLU A 72 -4.21 -22.87 5.87
C GLU A 72 -4.63 -21.45 5.47
N PRO A 73 -3.94 -20.39 5.93
CA PRO A 73 -4.35 -19.00 5.72
C PRO A 73 -4.58 -18.61 4.26
N HIS A 74 -3.86 -19.22 3.32
CA HIS A 74 -4.03 -18.92 1.90
C HIS A 74 -5.35 -19.46 1.32
N THR A 75 -5.98 -20.45 1.96
CA THR A 75 -7.31 -20.97 1.57
C THR A 75 -8.44 -20.03 1.98
N LEU A 76 -8.15 -19.09 2.89
CA LEU A 76 -9.08 -18.06 3.35
C LEU A 76 -8.96 -16.77 2.55
N THR A 77 -8.02 -16.69 1.60
CA THR A 77 -7.84 -15.53 0.72
C THR A 77 -8.46 -15.75 -0.65
N ASP A 78 -9.08 -14.70 -1.19
CA ASP A 78 -9.61 -14.68 -2.56
C ASP A 78 -8.51 -15.00 -3.59
N LEU A 79 -8.90 -15.67 -4.67
CA LEU A 79 -8.06 -16.00 -5.83
C LEU A 79 -7.32 -14.76 -6.34
N MET A 80 -7.96 -13.59 -6.30
CA MET A 80 -7.39 -12.31 -6.73
C MET A 80 -6.13 -11.89 -5.96
N TYR A 81 -5.83 -12.51 -4.80
CA TYR A 81 -4.62 -12.24 -4.02
C TYR A 81 -3.52 -13.29 -4.17
N THR A 82 -3.80 -14.37 -4.92
CA THR A 82 -2.84 -15.44 -5.20
C THR A 82 -1.86 -15.02 -6.30
N THR A 83 -0.60 -15.39 -6.16
CA THR A 83 0.41 -15.07 -7.18
C THR A 83 0.19 -15.83 -8.48
N GLY A 84 -0.55 -16.95 -8.44
CA GLY A 84 -1.04 -17.66 -9.62
C GLY A 84 -1.95 -16.80 -10.49
N ALA A 85 -3.00 -16.22 -9.90
CA ALA A 85 -3.92 -15.34 -10.62
C ALA A 85 -3.22 -14.11 -11.20
N TRP A 86 -2.25 -13.53 -10.46
CA TRP A 86 -1.45 -12.43 -10.98
C TRP A 86 -0.56 -12.89 -12.16
N ARG A 87 0.11 -14.04 -12.06
CA ARG A 87 0.89 -14.60 -13.18
C ARG A 87 0.04 -14.76 -14.44
N GLU A 88 -1.14 -15.34 -14.31
CA GLU A 88 -2.06 -15.56 -15.43
C GLU A 88 -2.54 -14.23 -16.04
N ALA A 89 -2.94 -13.27 -15.20
CA ALA A 89 -3.39 -11.96 -15.66
C ALA A 89 -2.31 -11.18 -16.42
N TYR A 90 -1.04 -11.33 -16.04
CA TYR A 90 0.09 -10.65 -16.68
C TYR A 90 0.78 -11.47 -17.78
N GLN A 91 0.44 -12.75 -17.94
CA GLN A 91 0.95 -13.61 -19.01
C GLN A 91 0.49 -13.12 -20.39
N LYS A 92 -0.75 -12.64 -20.48
CA LYS A 92 -1.30 -12.04 -21.70
C LYS A 92 -0.96 -10.55 -21.74
N SER A 93 0.31 -10.21 -22.02
CA SER A 93 0.64 -8.83 -22.33
C SER A 93 -0.06 -8.44 -23.63
N ILE A 94 -0.71 -7.25 -23.65
CA ILE A 94 -1.42 -6.75 -24.84
C ILE A 94 -0.44 -6.54 -26.02
N ASN A 95 0.85 -6.34 -25.73
CA ASN A 95 1.94 -6.35 -26.71
C ASN A 95 3.15 -7.06 -26.08
N SER A 96 3.39 -8.34 -26.42
CA SER A 96 4.65 -8.99 -26.03
C SER A 96 5.76 -8.42 -26.91
N ILE A 97 6.65 -7.63 -26.29
CA ILE A 97 7.95 -7.37 -26.89
C ILE A 97 8.89 -8.33 -26.19
N ASP A 98 9.30 -9.38 -26.91
CA ASP A 98 10.21 -10.41 -26.39
C ASP A 98 11.65 -9.89 -26.26
N VAL A 99 11.89 -8.69 -26.78
CA VAL A 99 13.18 -8.03 -26.89
C VAL A 99 13.21 -6.79 -25.99
N PRO A 100 14.25 -6.60 -25.15
CA PRO A 100 14.43 -5.37 -24.38
C PRO A 100 14.40 -4.13 -25.30
N GLU A 101 13.80 -3.02 -24.85
CA GLU A 101 13.73 -1.76 -25.62
C GLU A 101 15.10 -1.32 -26.17
N ASP A 102 16.19 -1.64 -25.48
CA ASP A 102 17.58 -1.29 -25.86
C ASP A 102 18.06 -2.00 -27.14
N ALA A 103 17.41 -3.11 -27.54
CA ALA A 103 17.68 -3.82 -28.78
C ALA A 103 16.66 -3.49 -29.90
N LEU A 104 15.68 -2.62 -29.64
CA LEU A 104 14.77 -2.13 -30.67
C LEU A 104 15.44 -0.99 -31.45
N SER A 105 15.94 -1.29 -32.64
CA SER A 105 16.47 -0.26 -33.53
C SER A 105 15.31 0.61 -34.07
N ILE A 106 15.23 1.85 -33.61
CA ILE A 106 14.29 2.84 -34.15
C ILE A 106 14.75 3.22 -35.58
N PRO A 107 13.91 3.07 -36.61
CA PRO A 107 14.20 3.50 -37.98
C PRO A 107 14.64 4.98 -38.04
N GLU A 108 15.60 5.30 -38.91
CA GLU A 108 16.20 6.64 -38.97
C GLU A 108 15.21 7.74 -39.34
N ASP A 109 14.22 7.41 -40.16
CA ASP A 109 13.09 8.23 -40.54
C ASP A 109 12.25 8.64 -39.32
N VAL A 110 12.00 7.72 -38.39
CA VAL A 110 11.27 8.00 -37.14
C VAL A 110 12.09 8.88 -36.19
N LYS A 111 13.42 8.67 -36.10
CA LYS A 111 14.31 9.53 -35.29
C LYS A 111 14.34 10.99 -35.76
N LYS A 112 14.15 11.23 -37.06
CA LYS A 112 14.17 12.57 -37.66
C LYS A 112 12.87 13.34 -37.43
N VAL A 113 11.78 12.68 -37.01
CA VAL A 113 10.50 13.34 -36.73
C VAL A 113 10.59 14.13 -35.42
N LYS A 114 10.53 15.46 -35.50
CA LYS A 114 10.29 16.32 -34.33
C LYS A 114 8.82 16.28 -33.96
N VAL A 115 8.46 15.40 -33.02
CA VAL A 115 7.12 15.35 -32.44
C VAL A 115 6.99 16.49 -31.42
N LEU A 116 6.16 17.49 -31.73
CA LEU A 116 5.77 18.49 -30.75
C LEU A 116 4.81 17.85 -29.72
N PRO A 117 4.87 18.26 -28.43
CA PRO A 117 3.88 17.82 -27.47
C PRO A 117 2.47 18.13 -27.99
N SER A 118 1.55 17.20 -27.78
CA SER A 118 0.14 17.44 -28.11
C SER A 118 -0.32 18.71 -27.40
N ASP A 119 -1.01 19.58 -28.13
CA ASP A 119 -1.55 20.83 -27.61
C ASP A 119 -2.77 20.56 -26.71
N THR A 120 -2.52 19.94 -25.56
CA THR A 120 -3.56 19.66 -24.57
C THR A 120 -3.67 20.87 -23.66
N ARG A 121 -4.74 21.65 -23.83
CA ARG A 121 -5.16 22.63 -22.84
C ARG A 121 -5.30 21.91 -21.50
N ARG A 122 -4.49 22.28 -20.49
CA ARG A 122 -4.65 21.74 -19.13
C ARG A 122 -6.07 22.04 -18.68
N SER A 123 -6.87 21.00 -18.43
CA SER A 123 -8.19 21.16 -17.82
C SER A 123 -8.02 21.93 -16.50
N VAL A 124 -8.90 22.89 -16.23
CA VAL A 124 -8.94 23.60 -14.94
C VAL A 124 -8.93 22.55 -13.83
N GLU A 125 -7.85 22.52 -13.06
CA GLU A 125 -7.64 21.45 -12.08
C GLU A 125 -8.79 21.48 -11.07
N ARG A 126 -9.56 20.39 -11.00
CA ARG A 126 -10.63 20.26 -10.02
C ARG A 126 -9.99 20.34 -8.64
N LYS A 127 -10.40 21.33 -7.82
CA LYS A 127 -9.93 21.44 -6.43
C LYS A 127 -10.05 20.07 -5.76
N ARG A 128 -8.93 19.57 -5.24
CA ARG A 128 -8.90 18.32 -4.48
C ARG A 128 -9.87 18.47 -3.31
N LYS A 129 -10.91 17.63 -3.29
CA LYS A 129 -11.78 17.53 -2.11
C LYS A 129 -10.99 16.85 -1.00
N HIS A 130 -11.07 17.37 0.21
CA HIS A 130 -10.51 16.67 1.36
C HIS A 130 -11.24 15.33 1.50
N GLY A 131 -10.49 14.23 1.51
CA GLY A 131 -11.05 12.90 1.81
C GLY A 131 -11.56 12.86 3.25
N TYR A 132 -12.56 12.03 3.53
CA TYR A 132 -12.94 11.73 4.92
C TYR A 132 -11.75 11.05 5.62
N GLU A 133 -11.46 11.44 6.85
CA GLU A 133 -10.41 10.77 7.63
C GLU A 133 -10.78 9.31 7.84
N THR A 134 -9.95 8.42 7.30
CA THR A 134 -10.07 6.98 7.54
C THR A 134 -9.56 6.65 8.94
N VAL A 135 -9.91 5.46 9.45
CA VAL A 135 -9.40 4.96 10.74
C VAL A 135 -7.87 4.92 10.74
N GLU A 136 -7.25 4.64 9.60
CA GLU A 136 -5.79 4.63 9.44
C GLU A 136 -5.18 6.04 9.51
N ASP A 137 -5.88 7.05 8.96
CA ASP A 137 -5.46 8.45 9.06
C ASP A 137 -5.50 8.92 10.52
N LYS A 138 -6.54 8.54 11.27
CA LYS A 138 -6.65 8.85 12.71
C LYS A 138 -5.54 8.21 13.53
N ILE A 139 -5.21 6.94 13.25
CA ILE A 139 -4.08 6.24 13.89
C ILE A 139 -2.77 6.98 13.59
N ARG A 140 -2.56 7.40 12.34
CA ARG A 140 -1.34 8.14 11.95
C ARG A 140 -1.27 9.52 12.60
N SER A 141 -2.38 10.24 12.66
CA SER A 141 -2.50 11.54 13.34
C SER A 141 -2.23 11.42 14.84
N SER A 142 -2.72 10.36 15.50
CA SER A 142 -2.44 10.09 16.92
C SER A 142 -0.98 9.71 17.20
N GLN A 143 -0.24 9.18 16.21
CA GLN A 143 1.19 8.89 16.33
C GLN A 143 2.06 10.11 16.00
N THR A 144 1.56 11.04 15.19
CA THR A 144 2.28 12.23 14.73
C THR A 144 2.11 13.43 15.67
N SER A 145 1.31 13.31 16.74
CA SER A 145 1.30 14.24 17.86
C SER A 145 2.57 14.09 18.74
N GLN A 146 3.74 13.95 18.11
CA GLN A 146 4.99 14.23 18.79
C GLN A 146 4.92 15.70 19.20
N LYS A 147 4.93 15.97 20.51
CA LYS A 147 4.91 17.31 21.11
C LYS A 147 5.91 18.19 20.35
N LYS A 148 5.43 19.00 19.40
CA LYS A 148 6.30 19.94 18.67
C LYS A 148 6.80 20.91 19.73
N GLN A 149 8.07 20.76 20.10
CA GLN A 149 8.70 21.70 21.00
C GLN A 149 8.55 23.10 20.40
N PRO A 150 8.12 24.10 21.17
CA PRO A 150 7.95 25.44 20.65
C PRO A 150 9.27 25.92 20.09
N ARG A 151 9.23 26.54 18.90
CA ARG A 151 10.43 27.09 18.26
C ARG A 151 11.01 28.16 19.18
N LYS A 152 12.29 28.01 19.53
CA LYS A 152 13.07 29.00 20.29
C LYS A 152 13.62 30.04 19.32
N CYS A 153 13.64 31.30 19.74
CA CYS A 153 14.27 32.36 18.98
C CYS A 153 15.78 32.08 18.88
N SER A 154 16.34 32.16 17.67
CA SER A 154 17.77 31.94 17.45
C SER A 154 18.67 33.06 17.97
N ARG A 155 18.13 34.26 18.25
CA ARG A 155 18.88 35.38 18.87
C ARG A 155 18.95 35.28 20.39
N CYS A 156 17.83 35.05 21.07
CA CYS A 156 17.76 35.09 22.55
C CYS A 156 17.55 33.72 23.21
N GLY A 157 17.25 32.67 22.46
CA GLY A 157 16.99 31.32 22.97
C GLY A 157 15.63 31.11 23.65
N ILE A 158 14.81 32.16 23.80
CA ILE A 158 13.50 32.11 24.46
C ILE A 158 12.42 31.73 23.42
N SER A 159 11.45 30.91 23.84
CA SER A 159 10.26 30.58 23.04
C SER A 159 9.17 31.65 23.19
N GLY A 160 8.41 31.91 22.12
CA GLY A 160 7.28 32.85 22.14
C GLY A 160 7.36 33.93 21.07
N HIS A 161 8.53 34.12 20.47
CA HIS A 161 8.76 35.04 19.36
C HIS A 161 9.78 34.46 18.38
N ASN A 162 9.89 35.04 17.19
CA ASN A 162 10.89 34.64 16.19
C ASN A 162 12.02 35.69 16.11
N ILE A 163 13.08 35.38 15.37
CA ILE A 163 14.25 36.26 15.23
C ILE A 163 13.90 37.67 14.73
N ALA A 164 12.85 37.81 13.91
CA ALA A 164 12.43 39.08 13.33
C ALA A 164 11.74 40.00 14.36
N THR A 165 11.08 39.42 15.36
CA THR A 165 10.39 40.15 16.42
C THR A 165 11.16 40.09 17.75
N CYS A 166 12.46 39.81 17.69
CA CYS A 166 13.30 39.74 18.88
C CYS A 166 13.72 41.16 19.28
N GLU A 167 13.35 41.57 20.49
CA GLU A 167 13.64 42.90 21.05
C GLU A 167 15.10 43.06 21.53
N ILE A 168 15.85 41.95 21.62
CA ILE A 168 17.30 42.03 21.86
C ILE A 168 17.98 42.67 20.64
N LEU A 169 18.43 43.90 20.83
CA LEU A 169 19.33 44.60 19.92
C LEU A 169 20.76 44.17 20.25
N ILE A 170 21.39 43.44 19.32
CA ILE A 170 22.85 43.31 19.24
C ILE A 170 23.27 44.17 18.05
#